data_AF-A0A7Y5HJ44-F1
#
_entry.id   AF-A0A7Y5HJ44-F1
#
_cell.length_a   1.000
_cell.length_b   1.000
_cell.length_c   1.000
_cell.angle_alpha   90.00
_cell.angle_beta   90.00
_cell.angle_gamma   90.00
#
_symmetry.space_group_name_H-M   'P 1'
#
loop_
_entity.id
_entity.type
_entity.pdbx_description
1 polymer ?
#
loop_
_entity_poly.entity_id
_entity_poly.type
_entity_poly.pdbx_seq_one_letter_code
_entity_poly.pdbx_strand_id
1 'polypeptide(L)'
;AAALRATASGAPPSNVTGRDLLEGFRDLALDRFGALAREVLRVWGITRTGDVGAVVFNMVEAGLLQKTASDSPEDYHEVFDFEAALDRGFEDRLRTGALRLDESPPAERPAG
;
A
#
# COMPACT_ATOMS: atom_id res chain seq x y z
N ALA A 1 42.71 -15.90 15.62
CA ALA A 1 42.04 -15.31 14.44
C ALA A 1 40.65 -15.93 14.34
N ALA A 2 39.61 -15.16 14.69
CA ALA A 2 38.22 -15.61 14.69
C ALA A 2 37.59 -15.31 13.31
N ALA A 3 36.99 -16.32 12.70
CA ALA A 3 36.28 -16.21 11.43
C ALA A 3 34.93 -15.50 11.64
N LEU A 4 34.73 -14.39 10.91
CA LEU A 4 33.47 -13.66 10.85
C LEU A 4 32.44 -14.55 10.11
N ARG A 5 31.40 -15.03 10.80
CA ARG A 5 30.25 -15.66 10.15
C ARG A 5 29.37 -14.55 9.58
N ALA A 6 29.35 -14.44 8.26
CA ALA A 6 28.41 -13.59 7.54
C ALA A 6 26.98 -14.10 7.75
N THR A 7 26.17 -13.34 8.47
CA THR A 7 24.71 -13.48 8.45
C THR A 7 24.18 -12.56 7.35
N ALA A 8 24.19 -13.03 6.11
CA ALA A 8 23.42 -12.42 5.04
C ALA A 8 22.48 -13.50 4.52
N SER A 9 21.19 -13.39 4.85
CA SER A 9 20.15 -14.13 4.13
C SER A 9 20.24 -13.66 2.68
N GLY A 10 20.78 -14.50 1.80
CA GLY A 10 21.01 -14.22 0.38
C GLY A 10 19.71 -14.21 -0.44
N ALA A 11 18.63 -13.66 0.10
CA ALA A 11 17.46 -13.35 -0.70
C ALA A 11 17.78 -12.07 -1.50
N PRO A 12 17.66 -12.09 -2.84
CA PRO A 12 17.74 -10.85 -3.61
C PRO A 12 16.69 -9.85 -3.07
N PRO A 13 16.93 -8.54 -3.19
CA PRO A 13 15.93 -7.54 -2.80
C PRO A 13 14.61 -7.90 -3.45
N SER A 14 13.57 -8.10 -2.64
CA SER A 14 12.22 -8.39 -3.09
C SER A 14 11.71 -7.16 -3.84
N ASN A 15 11.76 -7.19 -5.16
CA ASN A 15 11.12 -6.15 -5.96
C ASN A 15 9.61 -6.28 -5.73
N VAL A 16 9.01 -5.25 -5.14
CA VAL A 16 7.56 -5.16 -4.95
C VAL A 16 6.96 -4.80 -6.31
N THR A 17 6.06 -5.63 -6.83
CA THR A 17 5.37 -5.31 -8.10
C THR A 17 4.26 -4.28 -7.87
N GLY A 18 3.78 -3.63 -8.93
CA GLY A 18 2.64 -2.72 -8.83
C GLY A 18 1.39 -3.39 -8.24
N ARG A 19 1.16 -4.67 -8.56
CA ARG A 19 0.09 -5.48 -7.96
C ARG A 19 0.28 -5.67 -6.46
N ASP A 20 1.47 -6.07 -6.03
CA ASP A 20 1.76 -6.27 -4.59
C ASP A 20 1.57 -4.97 -3.80
N LEU A 21 1.99 -3.85 -4.38
CA LEU A 21 1.79 -2.52 -3.80
C LEU A 21 0.30 -2.20 -3.67
N LEU A 22 -0.49 -2.43 -4.73
CA LEU A 22 -1.93 -2.16 -4.72
C LEU A 22 -2.70 -3.04 -3.73
N GLU A 23 -2.32 -4.30 -3.61
CA GLU A 23 -2.90 -5.21 -2.62
C GLU A 23 -2.60 -4.75 -1.19
N GLY A 24 -1.34 -4.39 -0.91
CA GLY A 24 -0.94 -3.83 0.38
C GLY A 24 -1.60 -2.48 0.68
N PHE A 25 -1.73 -1.62 -0.33
CA PHE A 25 -2.40 -0.32 -0.22
C PHE A 25 -3.89 -0.49 0.13
N ARG A 26 -4.61 -1.37 -0.58
CA ARG A 26 -6.01 -1.71 -0.26
C ARG A 26 -6.12 -2.19 1.17
N ASP A 27 -5.27 -3.14 1.56
CA ASP A 27 -5.35 -3.76 2.87
C ASP A 27 -5.08 -2.74 3.99
N LEU A 28 -4.10 -1.85 3.79
CA LEU A 28 -3.79 -0.76 4.71
C LEU A 28 -4.94 0.25 4.81
N ALA A 29 -5.55 0.63 3.68
CA ALA A 29 -6.69 1.55 3.67
C ALA A 29 -7.87 0.99 4.47
N LEU A 30 -8.16 -0.31 4.30
CA LEU A 30 -9.20 -1.01 5.04
C LEU A 30 -8.89 -1.12 6.54
N ASP A 31 -7.63 -1.31 6.92
CA ASP A 31 -7.22 -1.37 8.35
C ASP A 31 -7.32 0.02 9.00
N ARG A 32 -6.94 1.08 8.28
CA ARG A 32 -6.93 2.45 8.81
C ARG A 32 -8.32 3.07 8.88
N PHE A 33 -9.15 2.83 7.87
CA PHE A 33 -10.40 3.58 7.67
C PHE A 33 -11.65 2.70 7.70
N GLY A 34 -11.50 1.37 7.71
CA GLY A 34 -12.63 0.43 7.71
C GLY A 34 -13.63 0.72 6.58
N ALA A 35 -14.92 0.82 6.95
CA ALA A 35 -16.01 1.12 6.02
C ALA A 35 -15.85 2.46 5.28
N LEU A 36 -15.06 3.39 5.83
CA LEU A 36 -14.86 4.71 5.23
C LEU A 36 -13.70 4.74 4.24
N ALA A 37 -12.95 3.64 4.05
CA ALA A 37 -11.78 3.61 3.18
C ALA A 37 -12.08 4.14 1.78
N ARG A 38 -13.17 3.69 1.14
CA ARG A 38 -13.58 4.16 -0.19
C ARG A 38 -13.80 5.67 -0.22
N GLU A 39 -14.50 6.20 0.78
CA GLU A 39 -14.87 7.60 0.81
C GLU A 39 -13.68 8.52 1.10
N VAL A 40 -12.80 8.11 2.02
CA VAL A 40 -11.55 8.83 2.32
C VAL A 40 -10.67 8.90 1.07
N LEU A 41 -10.47 7.77 0.40
CA LEU A 41 -9.64 7.72 -0.80
C LEU A 41 -10.25 8.53 -1.95
N ARG A 42 -11.57 8.50 -2.11
CA ARG A 42 -12.28 9.33 -3.08
C ARG A 42 -12.07 10.83 -2.83
N VAL A 43 -12.08 11.28 -1.58
CA VAL A 43 -11.79 12.67 -1.20
C VAL A 43 -10.34 13.06 -1.54
N TRP A 44 -9.41 12.11 -1.45
CA TRP A 44 -8.01 12.31 -1.91
C TRP A 44 -7.85 12.27 -3.43
N GLY A 45 -8.95 12.01 -4.17
CA GLY A 45 -8.93 11.89 -5.63
C GLY A 45 -8.47 10.52 -6.13
N ILE A 46 -8.44 9.50 -5.29
CA ILE A 46 -8.07 8.12 -5.64
C ILE A 46 -9.35 7.30 -5.81
N THR A 47 -9.66 6.93 -7.05
CA THR A 47 -10.90 6.25 -7.42
C THR A 47 -10.68 4.93 -8.16
N ARG A 48 -9.47 4.69 -8.64
CA ARG A 48 -9.07 3.47 -9.34
C ARG A 48 -7.62 3.12 -9.02
N THR A 49 -7.23 1.88 -9.30
CA THR A 49 -5.87 1.40 -9.07
C THR A 49 -4.80 2.24 -9.79
N GLY A 50 -5.12 2.75 -10.98
CA GLY A 50 -4.22 3.63 -11.74
C GLY A 50 -3.91 4.96 -11.06
N ASP A 51 -4.83 5.50 -10.24
CA ASP A 51 -4.58 6.77 -9.54
C ASP A 51 -3.50 6.58 -8.46
N VAL A 52 -3.46 5.41 -7.81
CA VAL A 52 -2.37 5.03 -6.89
C VAL A 52 -1.04 4.94 -7.64
N GLY A 53 -1.05 4.32 -8.83
CA GLY A 53 0.11 4.28 -9.72
C GLY A 53 0.63 5.67 -10.06
N ALA A 54 -0.25 6.60 -10.42
CA ALA A 54 0.13 7.99 -10.70
C ALA A 54 0.81 8.66 -9.49
N VAL A 55 0.32 8.43 -8.27
CA VAL A 55 0.97 8.93 -7.05
C VAL A 55 2.38 8.34 -6.88
N VAL A 56 2.53 7.02 -7.06
CA VAL A 56 3.83 6.35 -6.97
C VAL A 56 4.82 6.91 -8.00
N PHE A 57 4.40 7.10 -9.24
CA PHE A 57 5.27 7.63 -10.29
C PHE A 57 5.61 9.11 -10.08
N ASN A 58 4.68 9.92 -9.58
CA ASN A 58 5.00 11.29 -9.17
C ASN A 58 6.08 11.31 -8.07
N MET A 59 6.06 10.35 -7.14
CA MET A 59 7.11 10.22 -6.12
C MET A 59 8.45 9.76 -6.70
N VAL A 60 8.44 8.91 -7.73
CA VAL A 60 9.65 8.52 -8.47
C VAL A 60 10.25 9.73 -9.18
N GLU A 61 9.42 10.53 -9.87
CA GLU A 61 9.87 11.77 -10.54
C GLU A 61 10.42 12.80 -9.54
N ALA A 62 9.83 12.88 -8.35
CA ALA A 62 10.32 13.71 -7.26
C ALA A 62 11.59 13.17 -6.56
N GLY A 63 12.08 11.98 -6.95
CA GLY A 63 13.26 11.34 -6.36
C GLY A 63 13.02 10.73 -4.97
N LEU A 64 11.77 10.60 -4.53
CA LEU A 64 11.40 10.02 -3.23
C LEU A 64 11.36 8.49 -3.27
N LEU A 65 11.05 7.92 -4.45
CA LEU A 65 11.04 6.49 -4.69
C LEU A 65 12.00 6.13 -5.83
N GLN A 66 12.48 4.89 -5.84
CA GLN A 66 13.25 4.33 -6.93
C GLN A 66 12.39 3.30 -7.66
N LYS A 67 12.35 3.37 -8.99
CA LYS A 67 11.71 2.36 -9.83
C LYS A 67 12.72 1.36 -10.36
N THR A 68 12.26 0.17 -10.72
CA THR A 68 13.03 -0.73 -11.58
C THR A 68 12.92 -0.31 -13.04
N ALA A 69 13.79 -0.85 -13.90
CA ALA A 69 13.75 -0.57 -15.34
C ALA A 69 12.46 -1.09 -16.01
N SER A 70 11.78 -2.05 -15.38
CA SER A 70 10.58 -2.70 -15.91
C SER A 70 9.28 -2.09 -15.41
N ASP A 71 9.32 -1.24 -14.37
CA ASP A 71 8.09 -0.67 -13.80
C ASP A 71 7.48 0.38 -14.73
N SER A 72 6.19 0.19 -15.02
CA SER A 72 5.39 1.07 -15.86
C SER A 72 4.11 1.53 -15.14
N PRO A 73 3.60 2.75 -15.39
CA PRO A 73 2.31 3.18 -14.85
C PRO A 73 1.16 2.21 -15.18
N GLU A 74 1.25 1.55 -16.33
CA GLU A 74 0.30 0.54 -16.81
C GLU A 74 0.21 -0.68 -15.89
N ASP A 75 1.26 -0.99 -15.11
CA ASP A 75 1.25 -2.09 -14.13
C ASP A 75 0.23 -1.88 -13.00
N TYR A 76 -0.28 -0.65 -12.88
CA TYR A 76 -1.29 -0.25 -11.90
C TYR A 76 -2.69 -0.16 -12.50
N HIS A 77 -2.86 -0.27 -13.82
CA HIS A 77 -4.16 -0.15 -14.46
C HIS A 77 -4.97 -1.45 -14.36
N GLU A 78 -6.25 -1.31 -13.98
CA GLU A 78 -7.24 -2.40 -13.99
C GLU A 78 -6.81 -3.68 -13.24
N VAL A 79 -5.96 -3.54 -12.22
CA VAL A 79 -5.45 -4.70 -11.44
C VAL A 79 -6.59 -5.39 -10.69
N PHE A 80 -7.54 -4.61 -10.18
CA PHE A 80 -8.83 -5.03 -9.64
C PHE A 80 -9.86 -3.90 -9.72
N ASP A 81 -11.14 -4.24 -9.57
CA ASP A 81 -12.21 -3.26 -9.35
C ASP A 81 -12.02 -2.60 -7.98
N PHE A 82 -11.61 -1.33 -8.00
CA PHE A 82 -11.16 -0.62 -6.81
C PHE A 82 -12.28 -0.41 -5.78
N GLU A 83 -13.47 -0.05 -6.24
CA GLU A 83 -14.61 0.15 -5.35
C GLU A 83 -15.08 -1.18 -4.75
N ALA A 84 -15.26 -2.20 -5.59
CA ALA A 84 -15.69 -3.52 -5.13
C ALA A 84 -14.66 -4.15 -4.18
N ALA A 85 -13.36 -3.94 -4.41
CA ALA A 85 -12.31 -4.47 -3.56
C ALA A 85 -12.30 -3.83 -2.16
N LEU A 86 -12.65 -2.55 -2.05
CA LEU A 86 -12.77 -1.87 -0.75
C LEU A 86 -14.06 -2.26 -0.04
N ASP A 87 -15.20 -2.24 -0.73
CA ASP A 87 -16.49 -2.55 -0.12
C ASP A 87 -16.54 -4.02 0.35
N ARG A 88 -16.18 -4.98 -0.53
CA ARG A 88 -16.14 -6.41 -0.17
C ARG A 88 -15.04 -6.72 0.83
N GLY A 89 -13.88 -6.08 0.70
CA GLY A 89 -12.76 -6.28 1.60
C GLY A 89 -13.12 -5.95 3.05
N PHE A 90 -13.90 -4.88 3.27
CA PHE A 90 -14.41 -4.56 4.59
C PHE A 90 -15.45 -5.57 5.09
N GLU A 91 -16.42 -5.96 4.25
CA GLU A 91 -17.44 -6.96 4.60
C GLU A 91 -16.82 -8.32 4.98
N ASP A 92 -15.81 -8.76 4.25
CA ASP A 92 -15.12 -10.02 4.53
C ASP A 92 -14.35 -9.95 5.85
N ARG A 93 -13.72 -8.81 6.16
CA ARG A 93 -13.05 -8.60 7.47
C ARG A 93 -14.06 -8.58 8.62
N LEU A 94 -15.24 -8.01 8.43
CA LEU A 94 -16.34 -8.08 9.41
C LEU A 94 -16.77 -9.53 9.65
N ARG A 95 -16.99 -10.30 8.58
CA ARG A 95 -17.46 -11.69 8.65
C ARG A 95 -16.46 -12.61 9.35
N THR A 96 -15.17 -12.40 9.09
CA THR A 96 -14.08 -13.26 9.60
C THR A 96 -13.57 -12.84 10.97
N GLY A 97 -14.02 -11.69 11.50
CA GLY A 97 -13.46 -11.11 12.72
C GLY A 97 -12.02 -10.62 12.56
N ALA A 98 -11.54 -10.45 11.33
CA ALA A 98 -10.17 -10.05 11.01
C ALA A 98 -10.00 -8.52 10.91
N LEU A 99 -11.00 -7.73 11.33
CA LEU A 99 -10.87 -6.28 11.40
C LEU A 99 -9.77 -5.89 12.38
N ARG A 100 -8.71 -5.30 11.84
CA ARG A 100 -7.72 -4.56 12.60
C ARG A 100 -7.97 -3.08 12.34
N LEU A 101 -8.82 -2.48 13.16
CA LEU A 101 -8.87 -1.02 13.21
C LEU A 101 -7.58 -0.56 13.87
N ASP A 102 -6.81 0.24 13.16
CA ASP A 102 -5.56 0.80 13.65
C ASP A 102 -5.75 1.50 15.01
N GLU A 103 -5.15 0.95 16.06
CA GLU A 103 -5.03 1.56 17.39
C GLU A 103 -3.80 2.48 17.49
N SER A 104 -3.34 3.09 16.37
CA SER A 104 -2.20 4.02 16.44
C SER A 104 -2.54 5.12 17.46
N PRO A 105 -1.69 5.34 18.49
CA PRO A 105 -1.89 6.44 19.41
C PRO A 105 -1.96 7.75 18.61
N PRO A 106 -2.76 8.74 19.04
CA PRO A 106 -2.87 10.01 18.34
C PRO A 106 -1.46 10.55 18.13
N ALA A 107 -1.11 10.84 16.87
CA ALA A 107 0.21 11.37 16.50
C ALA A 107 0.58 12.46 17.50
N GLU A 108 1.60 12.22 18.33
CA GLU A 108 2.09 13.22 19.26
C GLU A 108 2.45 14.46 18.43
N ARG A 109 1.71 15.55 18.63
CA ARG A 109 2.06 16.84 18.02
C ARG A 109 3.51 17.12 18.43
N PRO A 110 4.41 17.46 17.50
CA PRO A 110 5.75 17.89 17.89
C PRO A 110 5.59 19.04 18.89
N ALA A 111 6.20 18.89 20.06
CA ALA A 111 6.31 19.99 21.01
C ALA A 111 7.00 21.16 20.29
N GLY A 112 6.48 22.37 20.53
CA GLY A 112 6.77 23.61 19.81
C GLY A 112 8.25 23.93 19.61
#